data_AF-A0A0Q4IKQ6-F1
#
_entry.id   AF-A0A0Q4IKQ6-F1
#
_cell.length_a   1.000
_cell.length_b   1.000
_cell.length_c   1.000
_cell.angle_alpha   90.00
_cell.angle_beta   90.00
_cell.angle_gamma   90.00
#
_symmetry.space_group_name_H-M   'P 1'
#
loop_
_entity.id
_entity.type
_entity.pdbx_description
1 polymer ?
#
loop_
_entity_poly.entity_id
_entity_poly.type
_entity_poly.pdbx_seq_one_letter_code
_entity_poly.pdbx_strand_id
1 'polypeptide(L)' 'MGSYTDDDAIIRQKLIDAEIPGAKIEFDPAEADRAGAFVEDALSEEDARAAEEGLEPPAPAPVPTKGALFALARAKN' A
#
# COMPACT_ATOMS: atom_id res chain seq x y z
N MET A 1 -10.01 22.88 -10.92
CA MET A 1 -9.06 21.76 -11.07
C MET A 1 -7.71 22.29 -10.67
N GLY A 2 -7.10 21.71 -9.62
CA GLY A 2 -5.80 22.16 -9.12
C GLY A 2 -4.76 22.07 -10.23
N SER A 3 -4.05 23.17 -10.46
CA SER A 3 -2.93 23.21 -11.40
C SER A 3 -1.78 22.40 -10.82
N TYR A 4 -1.60 21.17 -11.28
CA TYR A 4 -0.35 20.45 -11.05
C TYR A 4 0.76 21.19 -11.82
N THR A 5 1.80 21.63 -11.12
CA THR A 5 2.91 22.38 -11.71
C THR A 5 3.89 21.42 -12.37
N ASP A 6 4.77 21.91 -13.26
CA ASP A 6 5.83 21.09 -13.88
C ASP A 6 6.69 20.34 -12.84
N ASP A 7 6.86 20.93 -11.65
CA ASP A 7 7.53 20.31 -10.52
C ASP A 7 6.90 18.98 -10.09
N ASP A 8 5.57 18.86 -10.09
CA ASP A 8 4.88 17.63 -9.69
C ASP A 8 5.15 16.50 -10.69
N ALA A 9 5.31 16.86 -11.98
CA ALA A 9 5.71 15.90 -13.01
C ALA A 9 7.17 15.45 -12.81
N ILE A 10 8.06 16.37 -12.44
CA ILE A 10 9.47 16.07 -12.15
C ILE A 10 9.60 15.18 -10.91
N ILE A 11 8.87 15.49 -9.83
CA ILE A 11 8.85 14.69 -8.59
C ILE A 11 8.40 13.26 -8.88
N ARG A 12 7.33 13.09 -9.67
CA ARG A 12 6.86 11.75 -10.08
C ARG A 12 7.91 10.97 -10.86
N GLN A 13 8.61 11.62 -11.78
CA GLN A 13 9.67 10.95 -12.52
C GLN A 13 10.83 10.53 -11.61
N LYS A 14 11.25 11.42 -10.70
CA LYS A 14 12.27 11.12 -9.68
C LYS A 14 11.88 9.94 -8.78
N LEU A 15 10.60 9.84 -8.39
CA LEU A 15 10.08 8.70 -7.60
C LEU A 15 10.13 7.38 -8.39
N ILE A 16 9.75 7.40 -9.66
CA ILE A 16 9.84 6.21 -10.54
C ILE A 16 11.29 5.75 -10.67
N ASP A 17 12.23 6.69 -10.81
CA ASP A 17 13.65 6.35 -10.91
C ASP A 17 14.21 5.80 -9.58
N ALA A 18 13.66 6.22 -8.44
CA ALA A 18 14.03 5.72 -7.11
C ALA A 18 13.54 4.28 -6.84
N GLU A 19 12.56 3.77 -7.58
CA GLU A 19 12.14 2.36 -7.51
C GLU A 19 13.18 1.40 -8.12
N ILE A 20 14.15 1.93 -8.88
CA ILE A 20 15.23 1.14 -9.48
C ILE A 20 16.24 0.74 -8.38
N PRO A 21 16.49 -0.57 -8.14
CA PRO A 21 17.42 -1.00 -7.10
C PRO A 21 18.82 -0.41 -7.29
N GLY A 22 19.34 0.25 -6.25
CA GLY A 22 20.66 0.88 -6.27
C GLY A 22 20.69 2.30 -6.84
N ALA A 23 19.57 2.83 -7.34
CA ALA A 23 19.47 4.24 -7.70
C ALA A 23 19.47 5.12 -6.43
N LYS A 24 20.20 6.24 -6.50
CA LYS A 24 20.18 7.29 -5.48
C LYS A 24 19.69 8.55 -6.16
N ILE A 25 18.49 8.97 -5.79
CA ILE A 25 17.85 10.17 -6.32
C ILE A 25 17.81 11.22 -5.22
N GLU A 26 18.25 12.43 -5.56
CA GLU A 26 18.25 13.57 -4.64
C GLU A 26 16.96 14.38 -4.80
N PHE A 27 16.38 14.76 -3.66
CA PHE A 27 15.23 15.65 -3.58
C PHE A 27 15.65 16.92 -2.83
N ASP A 28 15.25 18.08 -3.35
CA ASP A 28 15.35 19.31 -2.57
C ASP A 28 14.31 19.32 -1.43
N PRO A 29 14.43 20.19 -0.40
CA PRO A 29 13.49 20.18 0.72
C PRO A 29 12.01 20.36 0.33
N ALA A 30 11.72 21.20 -0.68
CA ALA A 30 10.35 21.45 -1.12
C ALA A 30 9.79 20.31 -1.98
N GLU A 31 10.63 19.64 -2.75
CA GLU A 31 10.32 18.42 -3.48
C GLU A 31 10.11 17.24 -2.54
N ALA A 32 10.93 17.11 -1.49
CA ALA A 32 10.82 16.06 -0.48
C ALA A 32 9.49 16.17 0.28
N ASP A 33 9.12 17.38 0.72
CA ASP A 33 7.82 17.63 1.36
C ASP A 33 6.66 17.26 0.43
N ARG A 34 6.73 17.63 -0.85
CA ARG A 34 5.70 17.30 -1.86
C ARG A 34 5.67 15.82 -2.25
N ALA A 35 6.81 15.16 -2.25
CA ALA A 35 6.94 13.73 -2.54
C ALA A 35 6.45 12.86 -1.37
N GLY A 36 6.12 13.46 -0.21
CA GLY A 36 5.83 12.72 1.01
C GLY A 36 7.07 12.11 1.64
N ALA A 37 8.27 12.54 1.21
CA ALA A 37 9.54 12.24 1.88
C ALA A 37 9.73 13.14 3.11
N PHE A 38 8.65 13.33 3.88
CA PHE A 38 8.74 13.91 5.21
C PHE A 38 9.64 13.01 6.07
N VAL A 39 10.31 13.62 7.05
CA VAL A 39 10.91 12.88 8.17
C VAL A 39 9.75 12.33 9.00
N GLU A 40 9.13 11.28 8.49
CA GLU A 40 8.24 10.44 9.27
C GLU A 40 9.14 9.53 10.08
N ASP A 41 9.00 9.60 11.40
CA ASP A 41 9.26 8.44 12.22
C ASP A 41 8.32 7.37 11.64
N ALA A 42 8.84 6.46 10.81
CA ALA A 42 8.04 5.39 10.24
C ALA A 42 7.24 4.77 11.38
N LEU A 43 5.93 4.57 11.18
CA LEU A 43 5.04 4.08 12.23
C LEU A 43 5.75 2.95 12.98
N SER A 44 6.01 3.14 14.27
CA SER A 44 6.79 2.17 15.03
C SER A 44 6.08 0.82 14.96
N GLU A 45 6.82 -0.29 15.05
CA GLU A 45 6.20 -1.62 15.00
C GLU A 45 5.07 -1.78 16.03
N GLU A 46 5.18 -1.07 17.16
CA GLU A 46 4.15 -0.98 18.18
C GLU A 46 2.91 -0.19 17.71
N ASP A 47 3.09 0.99 17.13
CA ASP A 47 1.98 1.81 16.63
C ASP A 47 1.27 1.15 15.44
N ALA A 48 2.02 0.44 14.58
CA ALA A 48 1.46 -0.33 13.47
C ALA A 48 0.58 -1.49 13.96
N ARG A 49 0.98 -2.14 15.06
CA ARG A 49 0.19 -3.21 15.71
C ARG A 49 -1.03 -2.66 16.43
N ALA A 50 -0.92 -1.50 17.08
CA ALA A 50 -2.06 -0.87 17.74
C ALA A 50 -3.17 -0.46 16.74
N ALA A 51 -2.80 -0.06 15.51
CA ALA A 51 -3.75 0.23 14.45
C ALA A 51 -4.52 -1.02 13.95
N GLU A 52 -3.92 -2.21 14.06
CA GLU A 52 -4.57 -3.49 13.71
C GLU A 52 -5.75 -3.83 14.65
N GLU A 53 -5.65 -3.45 15.93
CA GLU A 53 -6.65 -3.80 16.96
C GLU A 53 -8.03 -3.15 16.73
N GLY A 54 -8.11 -2.09 15.91
CA GLY A 54 -9.37 -1.44 15.51
C GLY A 54 -9.95 -1.91 14.17
N LEU A 55 -9.27 -2.80 13.44
CA LEU A 55 -9.73 -3.26 12.13
C LEU A 55 -10.75 -4.39 12.31
N GLU A 56 -12.03 -4.07 12.21
CA GLU A 56 -13.07 -5.11 12.18
C GLU A 56 -12.81 -6.00 10.95
N PRO A 57 -12.65 -7.33 11.11
CA PRO A 57 -12.36 -8.20 9.97
C PRO A 57 -13.50 -8.07 8.95
N PRO A 58 -13.20 -8.02 7.63
CA PRO A 58 -14.26 -7.97 6.63
C PRO A 58 -15.17 -9.17 6.87
N ALA A 59 -16.49 -8.91 6.95
CA ALA A 59 -17.50 -9.91 7.26
C ALA A 59 -17.16 -11.22 6.53
N PRO A 60 -17.09 -12.37 7.24
CA PRO A 60 -16.53 -13.58 6.66
C PRO A 60 -17.34 -13.93 5.41
N ALA A 61 -16.68 -13.89 4.25
CA ALA A 61 -17.24 -14.51 3.06
C ALA A 61 -17.60 -15.96 3.42
N PRO A 62 -18.75 -16.48 2.97
CA PRO A 62 -19.18 -17.83 3.34
C PRO A 62 -18.13 -18.84 2.86
N VAL A 63 -17.28 -19.30 3.79
CA VAL A 63 -16.29 -20.33 3.51
C VAL A 63 -17.04 -21.64 3.30
N PRO A 64 -16.96 -22.28 2.12
CA PRO A 64 -17.57 -23.58 1.93
C PRO A 64 -16.88 -24.56 2.88
N THR A 65 -17.65 -25.14 3.80
CA THR A 65 -17.14 -26.16 4.72
C THR A 65 -16.64 -27.35 3.91
N LYS A 66 -15.65 -28.08 4.44
CA LYS A 66 -15.03 -29.24 3.77
C LYS A 66 -16.07 -30.28 3.30
N GLY A 67 -17.22 -30.36 3.97
CA GLY A 67 -18.36 -31.19 3.57
C GLY A 67 -19.07 -30.73 2.28
N ALA A 68 -19.15 -29.42 2.04
CA ALA A 68 -19.71 -28.86 0.81
C ALA A 68 -18.82 -29.16 -0.42
N LEU A 69 -17.49 -29.20 -0.24
CA LEU A 69 -16.56 -29.59 -1.30
C LEU A 69 -16.73 -31.05 -1.72
N PHE A 70 -16.95 -31.95 -0.76
CA PHE A 70 -17.21 -33.37 -1.05
C PHE A 70 -18.58 -33.60 -1.70
N ALA A 71 -19.60 -32.82 -1.34
CA ALA A 71 -20.92 -32.89 -1.98
C ALA A 71 -20.87 -32.42 -3.44
N LEU A 72 -20.12 -31.35 -3.73
CA LEU A 72 -19.95 -30.86 -5.11
C LEU A 72 -19.18 -31.85 -5.99
N ALA A 73 -18.19 -32.56 -5.42
CA ALA A 73 -17.41 -33.56 -6.13
C ALA A 73 -18.22 -34.81 -6.52
N ARG A 74 -19.31 -35.12 -5.80
CA ARG A 74 -20.18 -36.26 -6.11
C ARG A 74 -21.30 -35.93 -7.10
N ALA A 75 -21.61 -34.65 -7.31
CA ALA A 75 -22.71 -34.21 -8.18
C ALA A 75 -22.38 -34.20 -9.68
N LYS A 76 -21.18 -34.66 -10.08
CA LYS A 76 -20.69 -34.60 -11.47
C LYS A 76 -20.42 -35.97 -12.11
N ASN A 77 -20.95 -37.04 -11.53
CA ASN A 77 -21.05 -38.36 -12.13
C ASN A 77 -22.48 -38.90 -11.96
#